data_AF-A0A9P9N272-F1
#
_entry.id   AF-A0A9P9N272-F1
#
_cell.length_a   1.000
_cell.length_b   1.000
_cell.length_c   1.000
_cell.angle_alpha   90.00
_cell.angle_beta   90.00
_cell.angle_gamma   90.00
#
_symmetry.space_group_name_H-M   'P 1'
#
loop_
_entity.id
_entity.type
_entity.pdbx_description
1 polymer ?
#
loop_
_entity_poly.entity_id
_entity_poly.type
_entity_poly.pdbx_seq_one_letter_code
_entity_poly.pdbx_strand_id
1 'polypeptide(L)'
;LDDPPPYQALSYTWGDLATTNTITLNGTPFAVRENLCNFLNRWRQALQPMRFLWIDAICINQESIPERNHQVGMMGRIYSTATSVIAWLGVGNAVIEQTMKDWHKLDFDTTLYDSQGYIDGFNRKQNLTMCMNAIQQLCSQDYWKRMWIVQEYTLAKK
;
A
#
# COMPACT_ATOMS: atom_id res chain seq x y z
N LEU A 1 10.70 -21.77 3.65
CA LEU A 1 11.87 -21.68 4.55
C LEU A 1 11.34 -21.61 5.97
N ASP A 2 11.80 -22.50 6.84
CA ASP A 2 11.31 -22.56 8.22
C ASP A 2 11.85 -21.43 9.10
N ASP A 3 12.94 -20.77 8.67
CA ASP A 3 13.50 -19.56 9.26
C ASP A 3 13.99 -18.59 8.15
N PRO A 4 13.15 -17.66 7.67
CA PRO A 4 13.55 -16.68 6.65
C PRO A 4 14.38 -15.55 7.26
N PRO A 5 15.34 -14.96 6.51
CA PRO A 5 15.98 -13.71 6.95
C PRO A 5 14.92 -12.61 7.10
N PRO A 6 15.18 -11.55 7.90
CA PRO A 6 14.25 -10.43 8.04
C PRO A 6 13.83 -9.87 6.68
N TYR A 7 12.52 -9.78 6.46
CA TYR A 7 11.91 -9.35 5.21
C TYR A 7 10.74 -8.42 5.45
N GLN A 8 10.41 -7.60 4.46
CA GLN A 8 9.17 -6.85 4.41
C GLN A 8 8.17 -7.57 3.50
N ALA A 9 6.88 -7.46 3.79
CA ALA A 9 5.82 -7.98 2.92
C ALA A 9 5.12 -6.84 2.18
N LEU A 10 4.84 -7.02 0.90
CA LEU A 10 4.03 -6.09 0.12
C LEU A 10 2.55 -6.49 0.17
N SER A 11 1.71 -5.59 0.67
CA SER A 11 0.27 -5.65 0.44
C SER A 11 -0.12 -4.65 -0.64
N TYR A 12 -0.77 -5.12 -1.71
CA TYR A 12 -1.14 -4.32 -2.86
C TYR A 12 -2.26 -4.96 -3.67
N THR A 13 -2.89 -4.26 -4.60
CA THR A 13 -3.79 -4.86 -5.60
C THR A 13 -3.01 -5.34 -6.81
N TRP A 14 -3.35 -6.50 -7.35
CA TRP A 14 -2.65 -7.00 -8.54
C TRP A 14 -2.85 -6.09 -9.77
N GLY A 15 -3.96 -5.36 -9.84
CA GLY A 15 -4.28 -4.50 -10.98
C GLY A 15 -4.78 -5.29 -12.19
N ASP A 16 -4.88 -4.59 -13.33
CA ASP A 16 -5.39 -5.15 -14.58
C ASP A 16 -4.50 -6.31 -15.11
N LEU A 17 -5.16 -7.32 -15.67
CA LEU A 17 -4.53 -8.45 -16.36
C LEU A 17 -3.98 -8.06 -17.74
N ALA A 18 -4.56 -7.04 -18.38
CA ALA A 18 -4.23 -6.67 -19.76
C ALA A 18 -2.85 -6.01 -19.88
N THR A 19 -2.36 -5.35 -18.84
CA THR A 19 -1.09 -4.62 -18.87
C THR A 19 0.01 -5.35 -18.08
N THR A 20 0.98 -5.89 -18.81
CA THR A 20 2.15 -6.55 -18.23
C THR A 20 3.43 -5.83 -18.64
N ASN A 21 4.38 -5.82 -17.71
CA ASN A 21 5.73 -5.30 -17.88
C ASN A 21 6.72 -6.41 -17.50
N THR A 22 7.93 -6.34 -18.04
CA THR A 22 8.97 -7.35 -17.78
C THR A 22 9.98 -6.82 -16.78
N ILE A 23 10.21 -7.60 -15.72
CA ILE A 23 11.34 -7.42 -14.81
C ILE A 23 12.36 -8.53 -15.00
N THR A 24 13.56 -8.34 -14.49
CA THR A 24 14.57 -9.39 -14.41
C THR A 24 14.50 -10.06 -13.04
N LEU A 25 14.19 -11.36 -13.02
CA LEU A 25 14.17 -12.19 -11.82
C LEU A 25 15.25 -13.26 -11.98
N ASN A 26 16.27 -13.28 -11.13
CA ASN A 26 17.38 -14.26 -11.20
C ASN A 26 18.04 -14.35 -12.60
N GLY A 27 18.14 -13.22 -13.31
CA GLY A 27 18.71 -13.15 -14.66
C GLY A 27 17.76 -13.56 -15.79
N THR A 28 16.52 -13.99 -15.49
CA THR A 28 15.52 -14.33 -16.49
C THR A 28 14.43 -13.25 -16.59
N PRO A 29 13.84 -13.04 -17.79
CA PRO A 29 12.65 -12.22 -17.94
C PRO A 29 11.48 -12.80 -17.15
N PHE A 30 10.80 -11.97 -16.38
CA PHE A 30 9.61 -12.35 -15.61
C PHE A 30 8.53 -11.28 -15.78
N ALA A 31 7.33 -11.70 -16.16
CA ALA A 31 6.21 -10.80 -16.39
C ALA A 31 5.53 -10.43 -15.07
N VAL A 32 5.34 -9.12 -14.84
CA VAL A 32 4.58 -8.57 -13.72
C VAL A 32 3.53 -7.61 -14.25
N ARG A 33 2.42 -7.49 -13.52
CA ARG A 33 1.40 -6.48 -13.85
C ARG A 33 1.91 -5.08 -13.60
N GLU A 34 1.33 -4.12 -14.30
CA GLU A 34 1.72 -2.70 -14.26
C GLU A 34 1.77 -2.13 -12.83
N ASN A 35 0.78 -2.45 -11.99
CA ASN A 35 0.77 -1.93 -10.62
C ASN A 35 1.99 -2.37 -9.80
N LEU A 36 2.40 -3.64 -9.94
CA LEU A 36 3.58 -4.16 -9.28
C LEU A 36 4.87 -3.55 -9.87
N CYS A 37 4.92 -3.38 -11.19
CA CYS A 37 6.06 -2.72 -11.85
C CYS A 37 6.27 -1.30 -11.32
N ASN A 38 5.19 -0.52 -11.20
CA ASN A 38 5.21 0.83 -10.66
C ASN A 38 5.71 0.86 -9.21
N PHE A 39 5.20 -0.06 -8.38
CA PHE A 39 5.68 -0.21 -7.01
C PHE A 39 7.19 -0.51 -6.98
N LEU A 40 7.68 -1.51 -7.75
CA LEU A 40 9.08 -1.91 -7.76
C LEU A 40 10.01 -0.77 -8.20
N ASN A 41 9.59 0.03 -9.18
CA ASN A 41 10.34 1.21 -9.62
C ASN A 41 10.43 2.27 -8.52
N ARG A 42 9.32 2.53 -7.81
CA ARG A 42 9.31 3.46 -6.68
C ARG A 42 10.13 2.95 -5.50
N TRP A 43 10.01 1.67 -5.18
CA TRP A 43 10.78 1.00 -4.13
C TRP A 43 12.28 1.15 -4.36
N ARG A 44 12.73 0.91 -5.59
CA ARG A 44 14.15 1.03 -5.99
C ARG A 44 14.69 2.46 -5.81
N GLN A 45 13.87 3.47 -6.08
CA GLN A 45 14.26 4.88 -5.91
C GLN A 45 14.34 5.32 -4.45
N ALA A 46 13.57 4.70 -3.56
CA ALA A 46 13.42 5.12 -2.17
C ALA A 46 14.63 4.77 -1.26
N LEU A 47 15.72 4.20 -1.80
CA LEU A 47 16.94 3.82 -1.06
C LEU A 47 16.65 3.04 0.23
N GLN A 48 15.72 2.08 0.17
CA GLN A 48 15.28 1.31 1.34
C GLN A 48 16.45 0.50 1.94
N PRO A 49 16.65 0.54 3.27
CA PRO A 49 17.74 -0.20 3.93
C PRO A 49 17.52 -1.73 3.89
N MET A 50 16.27 -2.16 3.77
CA MET A 50 15.89 -3.57 3.73
C MET A 50 16.04 -4.15 2.32
N ARG A 51 16.71 -5.31 2.21
CA ARG A 51 16.99 -5.95 0.91
C ARG A 51 16.00 -7.04 0.51
N PHE A 52 15.28 -7.62 1.47
CA PHE A 52 14.36 -8.72 1.21
C PHE A 52 12.91 -8.24 1.26
N LEU A 53 12.23 -8.45 0.15
CA LEU A 53 10.83 -8.13 -0.02
C LEU A 53 10.09 -9.37 -0.49
N TRP A 54 9.02 -9.72 0.23
CA TRP A 54 8.09 -10.76 -0.15
C TRP A 54 6.92 -10.16 -0.92
N ILE A 55 6.67 -10.70 -2.12
CA ILE A 55 5.59 -10.30 -3.01
C ILE A 55 4.88 -11.57 -3.48
N ASP A 56 3.58 -11.70 -3.21
CA ASP A 56 2.79 -12.89 -3.54
C ASP A 56 2.90 -13.31 -5.03
N ALA A 57 2.82 -12.36 -5.96
CA ALA A 57 2.89 -12.61 -7.39
C ALA A 57 4.26 -13.12 -7.87
N ILE A 58 5.32 -12.96 -7.06
CA ILE A 58 6.68 -13.42 -7.39
C ILE A 58 7.05 -14.66 -6.57
N CYS A 59 6.71 -14.67 -5.28
CA CYS A 59 7.13 -15.69 -4.33
C CYS A 59 6.23 -16.93 -4.30
N ILE A 60 5.02 -16.86 -4.88
CA ILE A 60 4.11 -18.00 -4.99
C ILE A 60 4.03 -18.41 -6.45
N ASN A 61 4.15 -19.71 -6.73
CA ASN A 61 3.87 -20.23 -8.06
C ASN A 61 2.37 -20.12 -8.37
N GLN A 62 2.01 -19.16 -9.22
CA GLN A 62 0.62 -18.87 -9.55
C GLN A 62 -0.03 -19.92 -10.46
N GLU A 63 0.78 -20.75 -11.13
CA GLU A 63 0.30 -21.81 -12.03
C GLU A 63 -0.07 -23.09 -11.27
N SER A 64 0.40 -23.24 -10.03
CA SER A 64 0.14 -24.39 -9.18
C SER A 64 -1.03 -24.11 -8.24
N ILE A 65 -2.23 -24.57 -8.59
CA ILE A 65 -3.41 -24.50 -7.72
C ILE A 65 -3.15 -25.12 -6.33
N PRO A 66 -2.49 -26.30 -6.22
CA PRO A 66 -2.17 -26.88 -4.91
C PRO A 66 -1.26 -25.99 -4.06
N GLU A 67 -0.22 -25.39 -4.66
CA GLU A 67 0.68 -24.49 -3.96
C GLU A 67 -0.04 -23.21 -3.55
N ARG A 68 -0.83 -22.62 -4.45
CA ARG A 68 -1.61 -21.42 -4.15
C ARG A 68 -2.52 -21.64 -2.95
N ASN A 69 -3.24 -22.76 -2.90
CA ASN A 69 -4.11 -23.07 -1.77
C ASN A 69 -3.32 -23.28 -0.47
N HIS A 70 -2.16 -23.92 -0.54
CA HIS A 70 -1.26 -24.08 0.60
C HIS A 70 -0.72 -22.72 1.11
N GLN A 71 -0.24 -21.87 0.20
CA GLN A 71 0.30 -20.54 0.51
C GLN A 71 -0.78 -19.58 1.02
N VAL A 72 -2.02 -19.67 0.51
CA VAL A 72 -3.17 -18.94 1.05
C VAL A 72 -3.40 -19.31 2.52
N GLY A 73 -3.30 -20.59 2.88
CA GLY A 73 -3.34 -21.04 4.28
C GLY A 73 -2.18 -20.52 5.14
N MET A 74 -1.06 -20.12 4.53
CA MET A 74 0.12 -19.60 5.20
C MET A 74 0.22 -18.07 5.27
N MET A 75 -0.64 -17.32 4.55
CA MET A 75 -0.51 -15.86 4.44
C MET A 75 -0.48 -15.16 5.80
N GLY A 76 -1.31 -15.60 6.75
CA GLY A 76 -1.29 -15.03 8.11
C GLY A 76 0.07 -15.16 8.79
N ARG A 77 0.75 -16.30 8.64
CA ARG A 77 2.10 -16.51 9.17
C ARG A 77 3.11 -15.62 8.45
N ILE A 78 3.02 -15.49 7.13
CA ILE A 78 3.93 -14.66 6.33
C ILE A 78 3.83 -13.20 6.78
N TYR A 79 2.64 -12.61 6.77
CA TYR A 79 2.49 -11.21 7.20
C TYR A 79 2.85 -10.99 8.68
N SER A 80 2.56 -11.93 9.58
CA SER A 80 2.90 -11.82 11.01
C SER A 80 4.40 -11.96 11.33
N THR A 81 5.15 -12.60 10.44
CA THR A 81 6.61 -12.81 10.60
C THR A 81 7.44 -11.80 9.82
N ALA A 82 6.82 -11.03 8.92
CA ALA A 82 7.45 -9.89 8.29
C ALA A 82 7.86 -8.83 9.32
N THR A 83 9.00 -8.18 9.10
CA THR A 83 9.47 -7.08 9.95
C THR A 83 8.56 -5.85 9.83
N SER A 84 7.99 -5.63 8.64
CA SER A 84 6.92 -4.66 8.42
C SER A 84 6.12 -5.04 7.18
N VAL A 85 4.91 -4.52 7.07
CA VAL A 85 4.07 -4.65 5.87
C VAL A 85 3.98 -3.29 5.18
N ILE A 86 4.25 -3.27 3.87
CA ILE A 86 4.12 -2.07 3.04
C ILE A 86 2.78 -2.13 2.34
N ALA A 87 1.91 -1.17 2.64
CA ALA A 87 0.67 -1.00 1.90
C ALA A 87 0.93 -0.13 0.65
N TRP A 88 0.78 -0.71 -0.53
CA TRP A 88 0.83 0.00 -1.81
C TRP A 88 -0.57 0.24 -2.36
N LEU A 89 -0.93 1.52 -2.39
CA LEU A 89 -2.26 1.98 -2.78
C LEU A 89 -2.36 2.36 -4.25
N GLY A 90 -1.30 2.11 -5.03
CA GLY A 90 -1.19 2.54 -6.42
C GLY A 90 -0.37 3.82 -6.58
N VAL A 91 -0.20 4.23 -7.83
CA VAL A 91 0.48 5.49 -8.17
C VAL A 91 -0.38 6.64 -7.65
N GLY A 92 0.18 7.44 -6.75
CA GLY A 92 -0.48 8.61 -6.20
C GLY A 92 -0.86 9.60 -7.31
N ASN A 93 -1.96 10.32 -7.09
CA ASN A 93 -2.29 11.50 -7.86
C ASN A 93 -1.90 12.75 -7.05
N ALA A 94 -1.77 13.90 -7.73
CA ALA A 94 -1.35 15.14 -7.09
C ALA A 94 -2.22 15.51 -5.87
N VAL A 95 -3.51 15.15 -5.89
CA VAL A 95 -4.45 15.40 -4.79
C VAL A 95 -4.10 14.56 -3.56
N ILE A 96 -3.88 13.26 -3.74
CA ILE A 96 -3.50 12.34 -2.65
C ILE A 96 -2.13 12.74 -2.10
N GLU A 97 -1.15 13.02 -2.95
CA GLU A 97 0.18 13.43 -2.50
C GLU A 97 0.14 14.73 -1.71
N GLN A 98 -0.61 15.73 -2.18
CA GLN A 98 -0.77 17.00 -1.47
C GLN A 98 -1.50 16.80 -0.14
N THR A 99 -2.55 15.98 -0.12
CA THR A 99 -3.29 15.65 1.11
C THR A 99 -2.38 14.96 2.12
N MET A 100 -1.57 13.98 1.71
CA MET A 100 -0.64 13.29 2.61
C MET A 100 0.44 14.23 3.16
N LYS A 101 0.92 15.19 2.36
CA LYS A 101 1.85 16.24 2.85
C LYS A 101 1.18 17.17 3.84
N ASP A 102 -0.07 17.53 3.58
CA ASP A 102 -0.85 18.41 4.42
C ASP A 102 -1.52 17.68 5.58
N TRP A 103 -1.32 16.37 5.74
CA TRP A 103 -1.95 15.55 6.77
C TRP A 103 -1.76 16.11 8.19
N HIS A 104 -0.57 16.64 8.49
CA HIS A 104 -0.26 17.27 9.78
C HIS A 104 -1.01 18.59 9.99
N LYS A 105 -1.49 19.24 8.92
CA LYS A 105 -2.33 20.44 8.95
C LYS A 105 -3.82 20.09 9.06
N LEU A 106 -4.17 18.82 8.88
CA LEU A 106 -5.52 18.29 9.07
C LEU A 106 -5.79 17.98 10.55
N ASP A 107 -5.04 18.59 11.47
CA ASP A 107 -5.32 18.51 12.88
C ASP A 107 -6.77 18.96 13.11
N PHE A 108 -7.63 17.96 13.36
CA PHE A 108 -9.08 18.07 13.52
C PHE A 108 -9.44 19.00 14.68
N ASP A 109 -8.44 19.33 15.52
CA ASP A 109 -8.55 20.15 16.72
C ASP A 109 -8.12 21.61 16.50
N THR A 110 -7.62 21.98 15.32
CA THR A 110 -7.23 23.38 15.08
C THR A 110 -8.48 24.23 14.86
N THR A 111 -8.94 24.91 15.91
CA THR A 111 -9.76 26.11 15.76
C THR A 111 -8.95 27.15 15.01
N LEU A 112 -9.12 27.19 13.68
CA LEU A 112 -8.61 28.26 12.85
C LEU A 112 -9.44 29.51 13.16
N TYR A 113 -8.83 30.47 13.84
CA TYR A 113 -9.43 31.77 14.07
C TYR A 113 -9.14 32.66 12.86
N ASP A 114 -10.12 33.44 12.41
CA ASP A 114 -9.93 34.45 11.38
C ASP A 114 -9.11 35.64 11.91
N SER A 115 -8.85 36.64 11.05
CA SER A 115 -8.11 37.85 11.42
C SER A 115 -8.80 38.71 12.50
N GLN A 116 -10.04 38.37 12.88
CA GLN A 116 -10.84 39.01 13.90
C GLN A 116 -11.06 38.12 15.14
N GLY A 117 -10.46 36.92 15.19
CA GLY A 117 -10.55 36.02 16.34
C GLY A 117 -11.84 35.19 16.40
N TYR A 118 -12.63 35.12 15.32
CA TYR A 118 -13.79 34.22 15.24
C TYR A 118 -13.41 32.90 14.59
N ILE A 119 -14.18 31.83 14.86
CA ILE A 119 -13.98 30.55 14.18
C ILE A 119 -14.13 30.76 12.66
N ASP A 120 -13.07 30.54 11.90
CA ASP A 120 -13.06 30.61 10.44
C ASP A 120 -13.79 29.38 9.87
N GLY A 121 -15.11 29.49 9.82
CA GLY A 121 -15.99 28.43 9.32
C GLY A 121 -15.77 28.12 7.84
N PHE A 122 -15.24 29.06 7.04
CA PHE A 122 -15.03 28.88 5.61
C PHE A 122 -13.80 28.00 5.34
N ASN A 123 -12.66 28.33 5.95
CA ASN A 123 -11.44 27.52 5.84
C ASN A 123 -11.62 26.16 6.52
N ARG A 124 -12.33 26.10 7.66
CA ARG A 124 -12.69 24.83 8.31
C ARG A 124 -13.52 23.93 7.38
N LYS A 125 -14.55 24.48 6.71
CA LYS A 125 -15.41 23.71 5.80
C LYS A 125 -14.65 23.27 4.54
N GLN A 126 -13.80 24.12 3.98
CA GLN A 126 -12.96 23.74 2.83
C GLN A 126 -11.96 22.64 3.20
N ASN A 127 -11.26 22.77 4.33
CA ASN A 127 -10.31 21.75 4.79
C ASN A 127 -11.00 20.41 5.07
N LEU A 128 -12.13 20.41 5.79
CA LEU A 128 -12.94 19.21 6.00
C LEU A 128 -13.39 18.57 4.68
N THR A 129 -13.78 19.38 3.70
CA THR A 129 -14.19 18.89 2.38
C THR A 129 -13.01 18.26 1.64
N MET A 130 -11.82 18.86 1.68
CA MET A 130 -10.61 18.27 1.09
C MET A 130 -10.21 16.97 1.79
N CYS A 131 -10.25 16.92 3.13
CA CYS A 131 -10.02 15.71 3.91
C CYS A 131 -10.98 14.59 3.51
N MET A 132 -12.28 14.89 3.51
CA MET A 132 -13.31 13.91 3.19
C MET A 132 -13.17 13.41 1.76
N ASN A 133 -12.83 14.29 0.81
CA ASN A 133 -12.56 13.89 -0.56
C ASN A 133 -11.32 12.99 -0.69
N ALA A 134 -10.26 13.29 0.05
CA ALA A 134 -9.04 12.49 0.03
C ALA A 134 -9.23 11.13 0.71
N ILE A 135 -9.90 11.10 1.87
CA ILE A 135 -10.29 9.87 2.57
C ILE A 135 -11.23 9.05 1.68
N GLN A 136 -12.22 9.68 1.04
CA GLN A 136 -13.12 9.01 0.11
C GLN A 136 -12.35 8.41 -1.07
N GLN A 137 -11.42 9.15 -1.69
CA GLN A 137 -10.57 8.63 -2.78
C GLN A 137 -9.66 7.50 -2.30
N LEU A 138 -9.12 7.61 -1.08
CA LEU A 138 -8.31 6.57 -0.46
C LEU A 138 -9.14 5.31 -0.26
N CYS A 139 -10.28 5.40 0.43
CA CYS A 139 -11.19 4.30 0.71
C CYS A 139 -11.85 3.71 -0.55
N SER A 140 -11.89 4.46 -1.66
CA SER A 140 -12.43 3.99 -2.93
C SER A 140 -11.42 3.16 -3.74
N GLN A 141 -10.14 3.15 -3.36
CA GLN A 141 -9.12 2.31 -4.01
C GLN A 141 -9.52 0.84 -3.94
N ASP A 142 -9.29 0.10 -5.02
CA ASP A 142 -9.60 -1.34 -5.10
C ASP A 142 -8.85 -2.16 -4.06
N TYR A 143 -7.79 -1.58 -3.48
CA TYR A 143 -7.11 -2.10 -2.31
C TYR A 143 -8.11 -2.45 -1.22
N TRP A 144 -8.96 -1.49 -0.82
CA TRP A 144 -9.91 -1.61 0.30
C TRP A 144 -11.06 -2.60 0.06
N LYS A 145 -11.27 -3.03 -1.19
CA LYS A 145 -12.31 -3.99 -1.56
C LYS A 145 -11.84 -5.45 -1.42
N ARG A 146 -10.56 -5.66 -1.06
CA ARG A 146 -10.00 -7.00 -0.88
C ARG A 146 -10.43 -7.57 0.48
N MET A 147 -11.00 -8.78 0.44
CA MET A 147 -11.41 -9.57 1.62
C MET A 147 -10.25 -9.82 2.62
N TRP A 148 -9.00 -9.72 2.16
CA TRP A 148 -7.79 -10.08 2.92
C TRP A 148 -7.18 -8.95 3.77
N ILE A 149 -7.65 -7.69 3.65
CA ILE A 149 -7.09 -6.56 4.42
C ILE A 149 -7.26 -6.75 5.92
N VAL A 150 -8.35 -7.39 6.34
CA VAL A 150 -8.63 -7.63 7.76
C VAL A 150 -7.55 -8.53 8.37
N GLN A 151 -7.05 -9.53 7.63
CA GLN A 151 -5.98 -10.42 8.13
C GLN A 151 -4.62 -9.74 8.12
N GLU A 152 -4.32 -8.92 7.11
CA GLU A 152 -3.03 -8.22 7.00
C GLU A 152 -2.86 -7.14 8.07
N TYR A 153 -3.94 -6.40 8.41
CA TYR A 153 -3.91 -5.38 9.45
C TYR A 153 -3.93 -5.96 10.88
N THR A 154 -4.66 -7.06 11.10
CA THR A 154 -4.76 -7.67 12.45
C THR A 154 -3.54 -8.49 12.84
N LEU A 155 -2.78 -9.01 11.87
CA LEU A 155 -1.63 -9.89 12.12
C LEU A 155 -0.27 -9.21 12.01
N ALA A 156 -0.19 -7.98 11.48
CA ALA A 156 1.05 -7.22 11.45
C ALA A 156 1.53 -6.89 12.88
N LYS A 157 2.81 -7.15 13.16
CA LYS A 157 3.41 -6.76 14.45
C LYS A 157 3.48 -5.23 14.54
N LYS A 158 3.05 -4.70 15.69
CA LYS A 158 3.18 -3.28 16.04
C LYS A 158 4.64 -2.86 16.20
#